data_AF-A0A2W7ADI7-F1
#
_entry.id   AF-A0A2W7ADI7-F1
#
_cell.length_a   1.000
_cell.length_b   1.000
_cell.length_c   1.000
_cell.angle_alpha   90.00
_cell.angle_beta   90.00
_cell.angle_gamma   90.00
#
_symmetry.space_group_name_H-M   'P 1'
#
loop_
_entity.id
_entity.type
_entity.pdbx_description
1 polymer ?
#
loop_
_entity_poly.entity_id
_entity_poly.type
_entity_poly.pdbx_seq_one_letter_code
_entity_poly.pdbx_strand_id
1 'polypeptide(L)' 'MGYQHFLRSCEHSFPWQLVERIGVHSRTTYQQAMEALPTGGHRPPVEIKTDWYYG' A
#
# COMPACT_ATOMS: atom_id res chain seq x y z
N MET A 1 6.77 -2.28 40.99
CA MET A 1 5.61 -2.71 40.17
C MET A 1 5.83 -2.16 38.78
N GLY A 2 6.06 -3.06 37.82
CA GLY A 2 6.74 -2.79 36.55
C GLY A 2 5.91 -2.03 35.53
N TYR A 3 6.59 -1.11 34.86
CA TYR A 3 6.13 -0.41 33.66
C TYR A 3 6.14 -1.41 32.49
N GLN A 4 4.99 -1.99 32.12
CA GLN A 4 4.92 -2.91 30.97
C GLN A 4 3.64 -2.70 30.16
N HIS A 5 3.39 -1.48 29.67
CA HIS A 5 2.37 -1.25 28.65
C HIS A 5 2.77 -0.10 27.72
N PHE A 6 3.84 -0.27 26.92
CA PHE A 6 4.05 0.61 25.76
C PHE A 6 4.84 -0.07 24.64
N LEU A 7 4.34 -1.19 24.14
CA LEU A 7 4.62 -1.62 22.77
C LEU A 7 3.31 -1.49 21.99
N ARG A 8 2.94 -0.24 21.66
CA ARG A 8 1.79 0.01 20.78
C ARG A 8 2.26 -0.19 19.35
N SER A 9 2.30 -1.46 18.96
CA SER A 9 2.04 -2.00 17.63
C SER A 9 1.92 -0.98 16.50
N CYS A 10 2.95 -0.92 15.67
CA CYS A 10 2.94 -0.30 14.34
C CYS A 10 2.12 -1.15 13.33
N GLU A 11 1.00 -1.75 13.77
CA GLU A 11 0.36 -2.88 13.09
C GLU A 11 -0.94 -2.51 12.36
N HIS A 12 -1.41 -1.27 12.48
CA HIS A 12 -2.80 -0.98 12.10
C HIS A 12 -2.98 -0.23 10.78
N SER A 13 -2.00 0.53 10.28
CA SER A 13 -2.18 1.27 9.02
C SER A 13 -0.84 1.73 8.47
N PHE A 14 -0.53 1.32 7.24
CA PHE A 14 0.52 1.95 6.47
C PHE A 14 -0.01 3.28 5.88
N PRO A 15 0.66 4.42 6.10
CA PRO A 15 0.19 5.69 5.60
C PRO A 15 0.35 5.77 4.08
N TRP A 16 -0.78 5.68 3.36
CA TRP A 16 -0.82 5.81 1.90
C TRP A 16 -0.25 7.12 1.36
N GLN A 17 -0.19 8.17 2.19
CA GLN A 17 0.43 9.46 1.85
C GLN A 17 1.92 9.35 1.47
N LEU A 18 2.60 8.29 1.91
CA LEU A 18 4.02 8.05 1.59
C LEU A 18 4.20 7.20 0.33
N VAL A 19 3.14 6.65 -0.23
CA VAL A 19 3.20 5.87 -1.46
C VAL A 19 3.07 6.84 -2.62
N GLU A 20 4.12 6.99 -3.41
CA GLU A 20 4.08 7.88 -4.58
C GLU A 20 3.42 7.19 -5.80
N ARG A 21 3.67 5.88 -5.99
CA ARG A 21 3.17 5.10 -7.15
C ARG A 21 3.05 3.62 -6.78
N ILE A 22 2.14 2.90 -7.44
CA ILE A 22 1.98 1.45 -7.30
C ILE A 22 2.16 0.79 -8.68
N GLY A 23 3.15 -0.09 -8.82
CA GLY A 23 3.35 -0.88 -10.03
C GLY A 23 2.63 -2.23 -9.94
N VAL A 24 1.91 -2.61 -11.00
CA VAL A 24 1.26 -3.93 -11.12
C VAL A 24 1.62 -4.58 -12.47
N HIS A 25 1.65 -5.90 -12.54
CA HIS A 25 2.03 -6.59 -13.78
C HIS A 25 0.86 -6.77 -14.77
N SER A 26 -0.39 -6.80 -14.29
CA SER A 26 -1.55 -7.17 -15.10
C SER A 26 -2.75 -6.27 -14.85
N ARG A 27 -3.65 -6.16 -15.84
CA ARG A 27 -4.91 -5.40 -15.71
C ARG A 27 -5.84 -5.94 -14.61
N THR A 28 -5.84 -7.26 -14.39
CA THR A 28 -6.60 -7.86 -13.28
C THR A 28 -6.11 -7.36 -11.93
N THR A 29 -4.79 -7.36 -11.72
CA THR A 29 -4.17 -6.85 -10.48
C THR A 29 -4.33 -5.33 -10.33
N TYR A 30 -4.34 -4.59 -11.46
CA TYR A 30 -4.68 -3.16 -11.46
C TYR A 30 -6.07 -2.90 -10.87
N GLN A 31 -7.08 -3.65 -11.30
CA GLN A 31 -8.46 -3.49 -10.81
C GLN A 31 -8.53 -3.79 -9.31
N GLN A 32 -7.95 -4.92 -8.89
CA GLN A 32 -7.90 -5.31 -7.47
C GLN A 32 -7.19 -4.26 -6.61
N ALA A 33 -6.07 -3.71 -7.08
CA ALA A 33 -5.36 -2.64 -6.38
C ALA A 33 -6.20 -1.36 -6.29
N MET A 34 -6.89 -0.98 -7.37
CA MET A 34 -7.79 0.15 -7.40
C MET A 34 -8.96 0.01 -6.41
N GLU A 35 -9.48 -1.20 -6.23
CA GLU A 35 -10.56 -1.53 -5.27
C GLU A 35 -10.08 -1.58 -3.82
N ALA A 36 -8.85 -2.04 -3.58
CA ALA A 36 -8.26 -2.10 -2.25
C ALA A 36 -7.77 -0.74 -1.71
N LEU A 37 -7.58 0.24 -2.60
CA LEU A 37 -7.17 1.59 -2.21
C LEU A 37 -8.28 2.29 -1.41
N PRO A 38 -7.95 2.93 -0.29
CA PRO A 38 -8.94 3.67 0.48
C PRO A 38 -9.50 4.83 -0.33
N THR A 39 -10.82 5.01 -0.28
CA THR A 39 -11.53 6.08 -0.99
C THR A 39 -11.28 7.47 -0.37
N GLY A 40 -10.71 7.52 0.84
CA GLY A 40 -10.38 8.77 1.55
C GLY A 40 -8.86 8.97 1.70
N GLY A 41 -8.34 10.06 1.13
CA GLY A 41 -6.94 10.48 1.27
C GLY A 41 -6.14 10.45 -0.04
N HIS A 42 -4.80 10.33 0.09
CA HIS A 42 -3.89 10.24 -1.05
C HIS A 42 -4.06 8.91 -1.76
N ARG A 43 -4.42 8.97 -3.05
CA ARG A 43 -4.57 7.80 -3.91
C ARG A 43 -3.43 7.79 -4.91
N PRO A 44 -2.35 7.02 -4.67
CA PRO A 44 -1.26 6.92 -5.63
C PRO A 44 -1.78 6.38 -6.97
N PRO A 45 -1.24 6.87 -8.10
CA PRO A 45 -1.51 6.26 -9.39
C PRO A 45 -1.01 4.81 -9.40
N VAL A 46 -1.87 3.89 -9.86
CA VAL A 46 -1.48 2.52 -10.17
C VAL A 46 -1.09 2.47 -11.64
N GLU A 47 0.03 1.83 -11.95
CA GLU A 47 0.54 1.70 -13.31
C GLU A 47 0.81 0.25 -13.63
N ILE A 48 0.37 -0.17 -14.82
CA ILE A 48 0.71 -1.49 -15.33
C ILE A 48 2.16 -1.43 -15.84
N LYS A 49 3.07 -2.06 -15.10
CA LYS A 49 4.49 -2.20 -15.44
C LYS A 49 4.81 -3.68 -15.55
N THR A 50 4.67 -4.22 -16.75
CA THR A 50 5.04 -5.60 -17.09
C THR A 50 6.55 -5.86 -17.01
N ASP A 51 7.34 -4.78 -16.97
CA ASP A 51 8.81 -4.79 -16.94
C ASP A 51 9.38 -4.85 -15.51
N TRP A 52 8.54 -4.89 -14.48
CA TRP A 52 8.97 -4.74 -13.08
C TRP A 52 8.90 -6.07 -12.32
N TYR A 53 9.95 -6.87 -12.49
CA TYR A 53 10.71 -7.58 -11.44
C TYR A 53 11.58 -8.63 -12.15
N TYR A 54 12.90 -8.42 -12.13
CA TYR A 54 13.91 -9.26 -12.78
C TYR A 54 13.67 -9.51 -14.29
N GLY A 55 14.16 -8.58 -15.11
CA GLY A 55 14.71 -8.93 -16.42
C GLY A 55 16.11 -9.51 -16.26
#